data_AF-X1QH50-F1
#
_entry.id   AF-X1QH50-F1
#
_cell.length_a   1.000
_cell.length_b   1.000
_cell.length_c   1.000
_cell.angle_alpha   90.00
_cell.angle_beta   90.00
_cell.angle_gamma   90.00
#
_symmetry.space_group_name_H-M   'P 1'
#
loop_
_entity.id
_entity.type
_entity.pdbx_description
1 polymer ?
#
loop_
_entity_poly.entity_id
_entity_poly.type
_entity_poly.pdbx_seq_one_letter_code
_entity_poly.pdbx_strand_id
1 'polypeptide(L)'
;MVTQVKEPEKKVDSCLPRIVPREQNAEELLRLAAGELGIPVAIRPYWGSRREPNHLQHTVCGDDNVLDAWDWEGYMTRPWCPRCRRFLPEEEIKVAPMPHKWLCPRVKYPQVQGDTVIFWEGECGMKGHNHCQSIELIDVGDTAFLVRLKAGGAGRNFLIGKDDGHPFATMVVRRVTTVQDAFDWLVPKLIREAYILGKEVKRQGDWFFIPVEEDPLKRQNGGTIPVLGSDPRLYTNTLYHDVHLIYNGVQTRHIGSMVVHKGLINTTYGAPRVKGEVRAPDHPTLTLDSWHIGVRRRSGSGSSDESSQQGVD
;
A
#
# COMPACT_ATOMS: atom_id res chain seq x y z
N MET A 1 49.78 1.31 -34.22
CA MET A 1 49.61 1.04 -32.78
C MET A 1 48.12 0.89 -32.51
N VAL A 2 47.65 -0.33 -32.24
CA VAL A 2 46.24 -0.63 -32.00
C VAL A 2 46.05 -0.74 -30.50
N THR A 3 45.33 0.21 -29.91
CA THR A 3 44.99 0.23 -28.49
C THR A 3 43.85 -0.76 -28.26
N GLN A 4 44.15 -1.87 -27.58
CA GLN A 4 43.12 -2.82 -27.16
C GLN A 4 42.25 -2.17 -26.06
N VAL A 5 40.97 -1.97 -26.36
CA VAL A 5 39.96 -1.57 -25.39
C VAL A 5 39.61 -2.81 -24.57
N LYS A 6 39.97 -2.79 -23.29
CA LYS A 6 39.66 -3.86 -22.33
C LYS A 6 38.16 -3.81 -22.02
N GLU A 7 37.44 -4.89 -22.30
CA GLU A 7 36.01 -5.00 -21.95
C GLU A 7 35.81 -4.85 -20.43
N PRO A 8 34.74 -4.19 -19.97
CA PRO A 8 34.45 -4.08 -18.56
C PRO A 8 34.05 -5.45 -18.01
N GLU A 9 34.81 -5.92 -17.02
CA GLU A 9 34.48 -7.11 -16.25
C GLU A 9 33.06 -6.96 -15.67
N LYS A 10 32.16 -7.87 -16.07
CA LYS A 10 30.83 -8.02 -15.47
C LYS A 10 31.04 -8.37 -13.99
N LYS A 11 30.87 -7.38 -13.10
CA LYS A 11 30.71 -7.65 -11.67
C LYS A 11 29.43 -8.46 -11.48
N VAL A 12 29.60 -9.75 -11.22
CA VAL A 12 28.55 -10.56 -10.65
C VAL A 12 28.40 -10.06 -9.22
N ASP A 13 27.43 -9.18 -8.98
CA ASP A 13 26.94 -8.88 -7.62
C ASP A 13 26.25 -10.14 -7.11
N SER A 14 27.06 -11.14 -6.78
CA SER A 14 26.61 -12.32 -6.07
C SER A 14 26.18 -11.86 -4.70
N CYS A 15 25.00 -12.29 -4.26
CA CYS A 15 24.58 -12.22 -2.86
C CYS A 15 25.43 -13.15 -1.97
N LEU A 16 26.70 -13.38 -2.31
CA LEU A 16 27.64 -14.00 -1.40
C LEU A 16 27.71 -13.09 -0.18
N PRO A 17 27.50 -13.64 1.02
CA PRO A 17 27.54 -12.86 2.24
C PRO A 17 28.87 -12.14 2.27
N ARG A 18 28.84 -10.80 2.22
CA ARG A 18 29.93 -10.04 2.81
C ARG A 18 30.01 -10.55 4.23
N ILE A 19 31.09 -11.26 4.55
CA ILE A 19 31.44 -11.66 5.90
C ILE A 19 31.78 -10.37 6.65
N VAL A 20 30.74 -9.61 6.98
CA VAL A 20 30.78 -8.61 8.03
C VAL A 20 30.77 -9.44 9.32
N PRO A 21 31.61 -9.11 10.32
CA PRO A 21 31.51 -9.71 11.64
C PRO A 21 30.05 -9.72 12.07
N ARG A 22 29.58 -10.85 12.60
CA ARG A 22 28.19 -11.15 12.95
C ARG A 22 27.78 -10.37 14.20
N GLU A 23 27.91 -9.05 14.17
CA GLU A 23 27.47 -8.12 15.21
C GLU A 23 25.96 -7.93 15.03
N GLN A 24 25.22 -8.78 15.75
CA GLN A 24 23.77 -8.81 15.95
C GLN A 24 22.94 -9.26 14.74
N ASN A 25 22.07 -10.25 14.97
CA ASN A 25 21.09 -10.73 13.99
C ASN A 25 20.07 -9.60 13.75
N ALA A 26 19.88 -9.15 12.50
CA ALA A 26 18.93 -8.09 12.16
C ALA A 26 17.51 -8.39 12.67
N GLU A 27 17.14 -9.68 12.72
CA GLU A 27 15.90 -10.16 13.32
C GLU A 27 15.82 -9.86 14.83
N GLU A 28 16.92 -10.07 15.56
CA GLU A 28 16.97 -9.84 17.01
C GLU A 28 16.85 -8.35 17.33
N LEU A 29 17.57 -7.51 16.58
CA LEU A 29 17.47 -6.05 16.68
C LEU A 29 16.06 -5.54 16.35
N LEU A 30 15.45 -6.09 15.30
CA LEU A 30 14.09 -5.73 14.93
C LEU A 30 13.09 -6.11 16.01
N ARG A 31 13.20 -7.33 16.56
CA ARG A 31 12.32 -7.80 17.65
C ARG A 31 12.53 -6.99 18.93
N LEU A 32 13.76 -6.60 19.25
CA LEU A 32 14.06 -5.76 20.41
C LEU A 32 13.41 -4.38 20.26
N ALA A 33 13.68 -3.67 19.16
CA ALA A 33 13.11 -2.35 18.90
C ALA A 33 11.58 -2.38 18.86
N ALA A 34 11.00 -3.40 18.22
CA ALA A 34 9.56 -3.57 18.17
C ALA A 34 8.97 -3.89 19.55
N GLY A 35 9.66 -4.69 20.37
CA GLY A 35 9.27 -5.01 21.74
C GLY A 35 9.27 -3.79 22.66
N GLU A 36 10.28 -2.93 22.58
CA GLU A 36 10.35 -1.67 23.32
C GLU A 36 9.19 -0.72 22.99
N LEU A 37 8.77 -0.70 21.73
CA LEU A 37 7.64 0.11 21.24
C LEU A 37 6.29 -0.60 21.36
N GLY A 38 6.28 -1.83 21.88
CA GLY A 38 5.11 -2.69 22.00
C GLY A 38 4.46 -3.05 20.65
N ILE A 39 5.17 -2.94 19.53
CA ILE A 39 4.68 -3.27 18.18
C ILE A 39 4.87 -4.77 17.94
N PRO A 40 3.81 -5.58 17.83
CA PRO A 40 3.96 -6.99 17.51
C PRO A 40 4.55 -7.15 16.10
N VAL A 41 5.65 -7.90 15.97
CA VAL A 41 6.30 -8.18 14.70
C VAL A 41 6.48 -9.67 14.50
N ALA A 42 6.29 -10.14 13.27
CA ALA A 42 6.62 -11.52 12.89
C ALA A 42 7.46 -11.51 11.63
N ILE A 43 8.59 -12.23 11.66
CA ILE A 43 9.42 -12.44 10.48
C ILE A 43 9.10 -13.82 9.91
N ARG A 44 8.64 -13.85 8.67
CA ARG A 44 8.36 -15.09 7.94
C ARG A 44 9.49 -15.38 6.94
N PRO A 45 9.72 -16.64 6.58
CA PRO A 45 10.61 -16.96 5.47
C PRO A 45 10.13 -16.29 4.19
N TYR A 46 11.05 -15.66 3.45
CA TYR A 46 10.78 -15.08 2.14
C TYR A 46 10.45 -16.17 1.12
N TRP A 47 11.19 -17.28 1.17
CA TRP A 47 10.83 -18.53 0.50
C TRP A 47 9.43 -18.97 0.93
N GLY A 48 8.64 -19.30 -0.08
CA GLY A 48 7.29 -19.78 0.14
C GLY A 48 6.27 -18.72 0.56
N SER A 49 6.57 -17.45 0.35
CA SER A 49 5.57 -16.38 0.41
C SER A 49 4.67 -16.32 -0.84
N ARG A 50 4.91 -17.18 -1.84
CA ARG A 50 4.09 -17.31 -3.05
C ARG A 50 4.00 -18.78 -3.50
N ARG A 51 2.77 -19.29 -3.56
CA ARG A 51 2.46 -20.57 -4.20
C ARG A 51 1.89 -20.29 -5.59
N GLU A 52 2.06 -21.23 -6.51
CA GLU A 52 1.19 -21.25 -7.69
C GLU A 52 -0.26 -21.26 -7.18
N PRO A 53 -1.13 -20.37 -7.70
CA PRO A 53 -2.55 -20.46 -7.38
C PRO A 53 -3.07 -21.82 -7.84
N ASN A 54 -4.16 -22.27 -7.23
CA ASN A 54 -4.88 -23.40 -7.80
C ASN A 54 -5.25 -23.07 -9.24
N HIS A 55 -5.18 -24.05 -10.14
CA HIS A 55 -5.63 -23.86 -11.51
C HIS A 55 -7.06 -24.34 -11.64
N LEU A 56 -7.75 -23.79 -12.64
CA LEU A 56 -9.06 -24.23 -13.04
C LEU A 56 -8.89 -25.40 -14.01
N GLN A 57 -9.54 -26.52 -13.71
CA GLN A 57 -9.62 -27.69 -14.56
C GLN A 57 -11.04 -27.80 -15.12
N HIS A 58 -11.17 -27.98 -16.43
CA HIS A 58 -12.45 -28.25 -17.07
C HIS A 58 -12.85 -29.70 -16.81
N THR A 59 -13.89 -29.94 -16.00
CA THR A 59 -14.28 -31.30 -15.59
C THR A 59 -14.73 -32.19 -16.75
N VAL A 60 -15.24 -31.61 -17.84
CA VAL A 60 -15.75 -32.36 -18.99
C VAL A 60 -14.62 -32.86 -19.90
N CYS A 61 -13.66 -32.00 -20.25
CA CYS A 61 -12.59 -32.38 -21.18
C CYS A 61 -11.23 -32.65 -20.53
N GLY A 62 -11.13 -32.45 -19.20
CA GLY A 62 -9.91 -32.63 -18.42
C GLY A 62 -8.77 -31.68 -18.79
N ASP A 63 -9.06 -30.51 -19.37
CA ASP A 63 -8.04 -29.50 -19.66
C ASP A 63 -7.75 -28.67 -18.42
N ASP A 64 -6.48 -28.61 -18.04
CA ASP A 64 -5.95 -27.91 -16.87
C ASP A 64 -5.55 -26.45 -17.19
N ASN A 65 -5.70 -26.04 -18.46
CA ASN A 65 -5.42 -24.68 -18.93
C ASN A 65 -6.70 -23.86 -19.12
N VAL A 66 -7.69 -24.03 -18.24
CA VAL A 66 -8.84 -23.13 -18.23
C VAL A 66 -8.31 -21.73 -17.89
N LEU A 67 -8.47 -20.81 -18.83
CA LEU A 67 -8.01 -19.44 -18.66
C LEU A 67 -9.08 -18.67 -17.91
N ASP A 68 -8.67 -17.95 -16.87
CA ASP A 68 -9.45 -16.84 -16.38
C ASP A 68 -9.53 -15.82 -17.51
N ALA A 69 -10.69 -15.75 -18.15
CA ALA A 69 -10.93 -14.76 -19.17
C ALA A 69 -11.21 -13.44 -18.46
N TRP A 70 -10.21 -12.58 -18.41
CA TRP A 70 -10.40 -11.17 -18.07
C TRP A 70 -10.90 -10.49 -19.35
N ASP A 71 -12.08 -9.86 -19.33
CA ASP A 71 -12.37 -8.93 -20.41
C ASP A 71 -11.46 -7.69 -20.31
N TRP A 72 -11.40 -6.94 -21.39
CA TRP A 72 -10.63 -5.69 -21.49
C TRP A 72 -11.14 -4.59 -20.54
N GLU A 73 -12.30 -4.77 -19.92
CA GLU A 73 -12.90 -3.85 -18.93
C GLU A 73 -12.62 -4.28 -17.48
N GLY A 74 -11.93 -5.41 -17.25
CA GLY A 74 -11.54 -5.88 -15.92
C GLY A 74 -12.64 -6.63 -15.17
N TYR A 75 -13.75 -6.99 -15.82
CA TYR A 75 -14.73 -7.88 -15.22
C TYR A 75 -14.30 -9.33 -15.47
N MET A 76 -14.42 -10.17 -14.43
CA MET A 76 -14.25 -11.61 -14.57
C MET A 76 -15.32 -12.13 -15.52
N THR A 77 -14.95 -12.38 -16.77
CA THR A 77 -15.78 -13.19 -17.65
C THR A 77 -15.63 -14.65 -17.24
N ARG A 78 -16.68 -15.43 -17.48
CA ARG A 78 -16.72 -16.86 -17.16
C ARG A 78 -15.42 -17.53 -17.65
N PRO A 79 -14.85 -18.49 -16.92
CA PRO A 79 -13.61 -19.13 -17.35
C PRO A 79 -13.75 -19.80 -18.74
N TRP A 80 -12.71 -19.70 -19.57
CA TRP A 80 -12.74 -20.20 -20.95
C TRP A 80 -11.85 -21.43 -21.11
N CYS A 81 -12.38 -22.48 -21.74
CA CYS A 81 -11.60 -23.67 -22.05
C CYS A 81 -11.02 -23.59 -23.47
N PRO A 82 -9.68 -23.56 -23.65
CA PRO A 82 -9.07 -23.54 -24.98
C PRO A 82 -9.33 -24.81 -25.77
N ARG A 83 -9.40 -25.98 -25.11
CA ARG A 83 -9.71 -27.25 -25.75
C ARG A 83 -11.15 -27.30 -26.29
N CYS A 84 -12.13 -26.87 -25.50
CA CYS A 84 -13.55 -26.87 -25.91
C CYS A 84 -13.96 -25.61 -26.68
N ARG A 85 -13.10 -24.58 -26.72
CA ARG A 85 -13.33 -23.27 -27.32
C ARG A 85 -14.64 -22.60 -26.88
N ARG A 86 -15.02 -22.75 -25.60
CA ARG A 86 -16.21 -22.13 -25.03
C ARG A 86 -16.00 -21.68 -23.59
N PHE A 87 -16.88 -20.78 -23.16
CA PHE A 87 -17.00 -20.41 -21.76
C PHE A 87 -17.61 -21.56 -20.95
N LEU A 88 -17.10 -21.73 -19.73
CA LEU A 88 -17.50 -22.77 -18.81
C LEU A 88 -18.48 -22.21 -17.77
N PRO A 89 -19.59 -22.92 -17.48
CA PRO A 89 -20.38 -22.63 -16.29
C PRO A 89 -19.64 -23.14 -15.03
N GLU A 90 -19.99 -22.63 -13.86
CA GLU A 90 -19.26 -22.91 -12.61
C GLU A 90 -19.20 -24.42 -12.26
N GLU A 91 -20.27 -25.16 -12.55
CA GLU A 91 -20.37 -26.60 -12.32
C GLU A 91 -19.40 -27.44 -13.18
N GLU A 92 -18.87 -26.87 -14.26
CA GLU A 92 -17.89 -27.52 -15.13
C GLU A 92 -16.44 -27.19 -14.73
N ILE A 93 -16.25 -26.45 -13.64
CA ILE A 93 -14.95 -25.98 -13.20
C ILE A 93 -14.59 -26.69 -11.90
N LYS A 94 -13.45 -27.36 -11.91
CA LYS A 94 -12.84 -27.91 -10.71
C LYS A 94 -11.59 -27.12 -10.38
N VAL A 95 -11.54 -26.58 -9.16
CA VAL A 95 -10.31 -26.02 -8.61
C VAL A 95 -9.40 -27.19 -8.25
N ALA A 96 -8.43 -27.47 -9.12
CA ALA A 96 -7.48 -28.55 -8.90
C ALA A 96 -6.28 -27.99 -8.10
N PRO A 97 -5.93 -28.60 -6.95
CA PRO A 97 -4.74 -28.21 -6.23
C PRO A 97 -3.53 -28.52 -7.10
N MET A 98 -2.73 -27.50 -7.44
CA MET A 98 -1.44 -27.77 -8.06
C MET A 98 -0.52 -28.47 -7.05
N PRO A 99 0.38 -29.36 -7.52
CA PRO A 99 1.49 -29.79 -6.68
C PRO A 99 2.18 -28.52 -6.19
N HIS A 100 2.27 -28.32 -4.88
CA HIS A 100 2.66 -27.07 -4.21
C HIS A 100 4.03 -26.52 -4.65
N LYS A 101 4.12 -26.05 -5.88
CA LYS A 101 5.33 -25.53 -6.45
C LYS A 101 5.47 -24.11 -5.94
N TRP A 102 6.53 -23.91 -5.19
CA TRP A 102 6.90 -22.60 -4.72
C TRP A 102 7.32 -21.76 -5.92
N LEU A 103 6.64 -20.63 -6.08
CA LEU A 103 7.05 -19.63 -7.04
C LEU A 103 8.13 -18.76 -6.42
N CYS A 104 9.00 -18.25 -7.30
CA CYS A 104 9.85 -17.13 -7.03
C CYS A 104 9.00 -16.00 -6.45
N PRO A 105 9.15 -15.66 -5.17
CA PRO A 105 8.42 -14.56 -4.60
C PRO A 105 8.85 -13.26 -5.30
N ARG A 106 7.88 -12.40 -5.59
CA ARG A 106 8.16 -10.98 -5.83
C ARG A 106 8.51 -10.34 -4.49
N VAL A 107 9.14 -9.17 -4.53
CA VAL A 107 9.42 -8.38 -3.32
C VAL A 107 8.16 -8.30 -2.46
N LYS A 108 8.27 -8.67 -1.18
CA LYS A 108 7.17 -8.63 -0.21
C LYS A 108 7.40 -7.48 0.75
N TYR A 109 6.59 -6.43 0.65
CA TYR A 109 6.66 -5.30 1.59
C TYR A 109 6.05 -5.68 2.93
N PRO A 110 6.45 -5.02 4.03
CA PRO A 110 5.83 -5.24 5.33
C PRO A 110 4.31 -5.06 5.24
N GLN A 111 3.55 -5.97 5.86
CA GLN A 111 2.09 -5.91 5.89
C GLN A 111 1.60 -5.93 7.33
N VAL A 112 0.54 -5.17 7.59
CA VAL A 112 -0.18 -5.26 8.86
C VAL A 112 -1.24 -6.34 8.73
N GLN A 113 -1.18 -7.37 9.59
CA GLN A 113 -2.18 -8.44 9.67
C GLN A 113 -2.71 -8.48 11.12
N GLY A 114 -3.92 -7.98 11.33
CA GLY A 114 -4.45 -7.77 12.67
C GLY A 114 -3.63 -6.73 13.43
N ASP A 115 -3.05 -7.12 14.56
CA ASP A 115 -2.19 -6.30 15.42
C ASP A 115 -0.68 -6.51 15.15
N THR A 116 -0.33 -7.31 14.14
CA THR A 116 1.06 -7.73 13.90
C THR A 116 1.58 -7.22 12.56
N VAL A 117 2.79 -6.65 12.56
CA VAL A 117 3.52 -6.31 11.34
C VAL A 117 4.33 -7.51 10.88
N ILE A 118 3.95 -8.04 9.72
CA ILE A 118 4.61 -9.19 9.08
C ILE A 118 5.73 -8.69 8.18
N PHE A 119 6.93 -9.23 8.38
CA PHE A 119 8.07 -9.09 7.49
C PHE A 119 8.40 -10.42 6.81
N TRP A 120 9.16 -10.34 5.72
CA TRP A 120 9.69 -11.50 5.03
C TRP A 120 11.19 -11.37 4.86
N GLU A 121 11.94 -12.41 5.20
CA GLU A 121 13.40 -12.44 5.10
C GLU A 121 13.91 -13.80 4.62
N GLY A 122 15.04 -13.77 3.91
CA GLY A 122 15.77 -14.95 3.48
C GLY A 122 15.90 -15.08 1.97
N GLU A 123 16.41 -16.24 1.54
CA GLU A 123 16.62 -16.57 0.15
C GLU A 123 15.31 -16.96 -0.54
N CYS A 124 15.24 -16.81 -1.86
CA CYS A 124 14.08 -17.20 -2.65
C CYS A 124 13.89 -18.71 -2.82
N GLY A 125 14.76 -19.56 -2.27
CA GLY A 125 14.68 -21.03 -2.23
C GLY A 125 14.61 -21.77 -3.58
N MET A 126 14.47 -21.07 -4.71
CA MET A 126 14.43 -21.66 -6.04
C MET A 126 15.84 -21.94 -6.57
N LYS A 127 16.05 -23.18 -7.05
CA LYS A 127 17.31 -23.56 -7.72
C LYS A 127 17.57 -22.65 -8.92
N GLY A 128 18.76 -22.03 -8.95
CA GLY A 128 19.20 -21.13 -10.03
C GLY A 128 18.73 -19.68 -9.87
N HIS A 129 18.02 -19.33 -8.80
CA HIS A 129 17.66 -17.96 -8.48
C HIS A 129 18.62 -17.38 -7.43
N ASN A 130 19.16 -16.19 -7.71
CA ASN A 130 20.18 -15.53 -6.86
C ASN A 130 19.64 -14.29 -6.12
N HIS A 131 18.33 -14.20 -5.88
CA HIS A 131 17.77 -13.08 -5.13
C HIS A 131 17.31 -13.51 -3.74
N CYS A 132 17.53 -12.61 -2.79
CA CYS A 132 17.12 -12.69 -1.41
C CYS A 132 16.36 -11.42 -1.02
N GLN A 133 15.66 -11.49 0.10
CA GLN A 133 15.12 -10.33 0.78
C GLN A 133 15.76 -10.23 2.16
N SER A 134 16.33 -9.08 2.50
CA SER A 134 16.93 -8.84 3.82
C SER A 134 16.35 -7.58 4.45
N ILE A 135 16.34 -7.55 5.78
CA ILE A 135 15.86 -6.42 6.57
C ILE A 135 17.04 -5.76 7.27
N GLU A 136 17.08 -4.43 7.27
CA GLU A 136 18.08 -3.63 7.95
C GLU A 136 17.35 -2.61 8.82
N LEU A 137 17.55 -2.66 10.13
CA LEU A 137 17.07 -1.61 11.03
C LEU A 137 17.97 -0.37 10.85
N ILE A 138 17.37 0.77 10.50
CA ILE A 138 18.08 2.02 10.22
C ILE A 138 18.11 2.91 11.47
N ASP A 139 16.95 3.10 12.09
CA ASP A 139 16.77 4.05 13.19
C ASP A 139 15.59 3.62 14.08
N VAL A 140 15.65 3.97 15.36
CA VAL A 140 14.60 3.70 16.36
C VAL A 140 14.30 4.99 17.09
N GLY A 141 13.05 5.44 17.02
CA GLY A 141 12.55 6.58 17.79
C GLY A 141 11.56 6.13 18.85
N ASP A 142 10.93 7.10 19.53
CA ASP A 142 10.09 6.83 20.70
C ASP A 142 8.76 6.12 20.40
N THR A 143 8.29 6.19 19.15
CA THR A 143 6.95 5.67 18.73
C THR A 143 6.99 4.81 17.48
N ALA A 144 8.13 4.75 16.82
CA ALA A 144 8.30 4.12 15.53
C ALA A 144 9.77 3.77 15.29
N PHE A 145 10.00 2.86 14.36
CA PHE A 145 11.33 2.51 13.87
C PHE A 145 11.34 2.51 12.34
N LEU A 146 12.51 2.79 11.78
CA LEU A 146 12.74 2.86 10.36
C LEU A 146 13.55 1.64 9.92
N VAL A 147 13.04 0.90 8.94
CA VAL A 147 13.74 -0.24 8.35
C VAL A 147 13.99 -0.04 6.88
N ARG A 148 15.02 -0.69 6.35
CA ARG A 148 15.27 -0.86 4.92
C ARG A 148 15.09 -2.32 4.54
N LEU A 149 14.24 -2.52 3.55
CA LEU A 149 14.05 -3.80 2.89
C LEU A 149 14.85 -3.82 1.60
N LYS A 150 15.80 -4.74 1.49
CA LYS A 150 16.62 -4.94 0.28
C LYS A 150 16.13 -6.19 -0.44
N ALA A 151 15.75 -6.06 -1.70
CA ALA A 151 15.38 -7.18 -2.55
C ALA A 151 15.80 -6.91 -4.00
N GLY A 152 16.51 -7.85 -4.62
CA GLY A 152 16.95 -7.73 -6.02
C GLY A 152 17.85 -6.52 -6.30
N GLY A 153 18.71 -6.14 -5.35
CA GLY A 153 19.65 -5.01 -5.48
C GLY A 153 19.04 -3.63 -5.20
N ALA A 154 17.71 -3.51 -5.10
CA ALA A 154 17.03 -2.27 -4.72
C ALA A 154 16.64 -2.28 -3.23
N GLY A 155 16.87 -1.16 -2.54
CA GLY A 155 16.45 -0.94 -1.16
C GLY A 155 15.26 0.03 -1.07
N ARG A 156 14.25 -0.30 -0.28
CA ARG A 156 13.12 0.57 0.06
C ARG A 156 13.06 0.76 1.57
N ASN A 157 12.79 1.98 2.01
CA ASN A 157 12.68 2.26 3.45
C ASN A 157 11.20 2.22 3.86
N PHE A 158 10.93 1.72 5.06
CA PHE A 158 9.61 1.65 5.66
C PHE A 158 9.66 2.21 7.06
N LEU A 159 8.72 3.10 7.37
CA LEU A 159 8.46 3.55 8.73
C LEU A 159 7.37 2.66 9.34
N ILE A 160 7.67 2.09 10.49
CA ILE A 160 6.83 1.14 11.22
C ILE A 160 6.57 1.73 12.59
N GLY A 161 5.32 1.83 13.02
CA GLY A 161 4.98 2.47 14.28
C GLY A 161 3.60 2.08 14.76
N LYS A 162 3.11 2.75 15.80
CA LYS A 162 1.70 2.74 16.20
C LYS A 162 1.05 4.09 16.01
N ASP A 163 -0.23 4.07 15.65
CA ASP A 163 -1.10 5.22 15.58
C ASP A 163 -2.43 4.83 16.23
N ASP A 164 -2.86 5.55 17.27
CA ASP A 164 -4.05 5.23 18.07
C ASP A 164 -4.09 3.77 18.58
N GLY A 165 -2.92 3.21 18.91
CA GLY A 165 -2.78 1.82 19.39
C GLY A 165 -2.69 0.77 18.29
N HIS A 166 -2.95 1.13 17.02
CA HIS A 166 -2.90 0.23 15.88
C HIS A 166 -1.54 0.30 15.18
N PRO A 167 -0.91 -0.84 14.82
CA PRO A 167 0.33 -0.83 14.07
C PRO A 167 0.11 -0.32 12.65
N PHE A 168 1.09 0.40 12.12
CA PHE A 168 1.14 0.79 10.71
C PHE A 168 2.49 0.45 10.10
N ALA A 169 2.49 0.25 8.78
CA ALA A 169 3.70 0.14 7.98
C ALA A 169 3.55 0.98 6.71
N THR A 170 4.44 1.94 6.50
CA THR A 170 4.38 2.82 5.33
C THR A 170 5.71 2.89 4.61
N MET A 171 5.70 2.92 3.29
CA MET A 171 6.90 3.15 2.52
C MET A 171 7.28 4.63 2.54
N VAL A 172 8.57 4.92 2.72
CA VAL A 172 9.14 6.28 2.63
C VAL A 172 10.25 6.34 1.57
N VAL A 173 10.58 7.55 1.13
CA VAL A 173 11.67 7.73 0.15
C VAL A 173 13.00 7.27 0.73
N ARG A 174 13.83 6.64 -0.12
CA ARG A 174 15.10 6.02 0.27
C ARG A 174 16.08 6.97 0.99
N ARG A 175 16.01 8.28 0.73
CA ARG A 175 16.89 9.30 1.32
C ARG A 175 16.62 9.57 2.80
N VAL A 176 15.47 9.16 3.32
CA VAL A 176 15.12 9.28 4.74
C VAL A 176 15.98 8.30 5.53
N THR A 177 16.73 8.81 6.52
CA THR A 177 17.64 8.00 7.34
C THR A 177 17.30 8.04 8.83
N THR A 178 16.36 8.88 9.25
CA THR A 178 15.86 8.92 10.63
C THR A 178 14.34 8.77 10.67
N VAL A 179 13.82 8.36 11.82
CA VAL A 179 12.38 8.29 12.11
C VAL A 179 11.75 9.69 12.00
N GLN A 180 12.44 10.73 12.48
CA GLN A 180 11.94 12.11 12.36
C GLN A 180 11.87 12.57 10.90
N ASP A 181 12.92 12.32 10.09
CA ASP A 181 12.90 12.63 8.65
C ASP A 181 11.76 11.91 7.93
N ALA A 182 11.43 10.69 8.39
CA ALA A 182 10.32 9.93 7.85
C ALA A 182 9.00 10.65 8.12
N PHE A 183 8.73 11.02 9.38
CA PHE A 183 7.54 11.79 9.74
C PHE A 183 7.46 13.12 8.97
N ASP A 184 8.53 13.89 8.90
CA ASP A 184 8.58 15.16 8.18
C ASP A 184 8.34 14.98 6.66
N TRP A 185 8.80 13.87 6.10
CA TRP A 185 8.55 13.54 4.70
C TRP A 185 7.08 13.22 4.44
N LEU A 186 6.45 12.48 5.35
CA LEU A 186 5.05 12.03 5.27
C LEU A 186 4.07 13.20 5.34
N VAL A 187 4.44 14.28 6.04
CA VAL A 187 3.65 15.52 6.11
C VAL A 187 3.69 16.25 4.74
N PRO A 188 2.54 16.37 4.04
CA PRO A 188 2.46 17.07 2.77
C PRO A 188 2.90 18.54 2.91
N LYS A 189 3.40 19.13 1.81
CA LYS A 189 3.85 20.54 1.80
C LYS A 189 2.74 21.48 2.28
N LEU A 190 1.51 21.28 1.80
CA LEU A 190 0.34 22.08 2.15
C LEU A 190 0.04 22.06 3.67
N ILE A 191 0.31 20.93 4.33
CA ILE A 191 0.12 20.81 5.79
C ILE A 191 1.21 21.56 6.55
N ARG A 192 2.46 21.49 6.09
CA ARG A 192 3.55 22.32 6.67
C ARG A 192 3.25 23.82 6.53
N GLU A 193 2.77 24.24 5.37
CA GLU A 193 2.36 25.63 5.14
C GLU A 193 1.21 26.03 6.08
N ALA A 194 0.23 25.15 6.29
CA ALA A 194 -0.85 25.39 7.25
C ALA A 194 -0.36 25.55 8.69
N TYR A 195 0.59 24.71 9.15
CA TYR A 195 1.21 24.88 10.46
C TYR A 195 1.97 26.19 10.61
N ILE A 196 2.74 26.60 9.59
CA ILE A 196 3.46 27.89 9.59
C ILE A 196 2.50 29.07 9.69
N LEU A 197 1.33 28.97 9.06
CA LEU A 197 0.26 29.97 9.14
C LEU A 197 -0.54 29.92 10.46
N GLY A 198 -0.17 29.06 11.40
CA GLY A 198 -0.87 28.91 12.68
C GLY A 198 -2.28 28.33 12.56
N LYS A 199 -2.58 27.61 11.47
CA LYS A 199 -3.88 26.95 11.31
C LYS A 199 -3.95 25.73 12.23
N GLU A 200 -5.12 25.52 12.84
CA GLU A 200 -5.42 24.33 13.63
C GLU A 200 -5.66 23.13 12.69
N VAL A 201 -4.59 22.45 12.29
CA VAL A 201 -4.69 21.23 11.47
C VAL A 201 -5.08 20.07 12.38
N LYS A 202 -6.20 19.41 12.06
CA LYS A 202 -6.63 18.18 12.73
C LYS A 202 -6.16 16.96 11.93
N ARG A 203 -5.99 15.81 12.58
CA ARG A 203 -5.52 14.56 11.95
C ARG A 203 -6.35 13.37 12.44
N GLN A 204 -6.65 12.45 11.52
CA GLN A 204 -7.18 11.12 11.83
C GLN A 204 -6.53 10.12 10.86
N GLY A 205 -5.77 9.16 11.39
CA GLY A 205 -5.04 8.18 10.58
C GLY A 205 -4.12 8.83 9.53
N ASP A 206 -4.36 8.51 8.26
CA ASP A 206 -3.60 9.03 7.12
C ASP A 206 -4.17 10.33 6.52
N TRP A 207 -5.20 10.93 7.15
CA TRP A 207 -5.79 12.19 6.72
C TRP A 207 -5.43 13.35 7.65
N PHE A 208 -5.13 14.49 7.02
CA PHE A 208 -5.03 15.79 7.66
C PHE A 208 -6.18 16.67 7.19
N PHE A 209 -6.71 17.51 8.09
CA PHE A 209 -7.84 18.39 7.84
C PHE A 209 -7.41 19.82 8.15
N ILE A 210 -7.37 20.67 7.12
CA ILE A 210 -6.99 22.08 7.24
C ILE A 210 -8.25 22.95 7.23
N PRO A 211 -8.50 23.79 8.24
CA PRO A 211 -9.68 24.65 8.26
C PRO A 211 -9.65 25.65 7.10
N VAL A 212 -10.84 25.86 6.50
CA VAL A 212 -11.09 26.87 5.47
C VAL A 212 -12.28 27.73 5.85
N GLU A 213 -12.16 29.03 5.60
CA GLU A 213 -13.21 30.02 5.90
C GLU A 213 -14.35 29.95 4.88
N GLU A 214 -14.03 29.60 3.63
CA GLU A 214 -15.00 29.57 2.54
C GLU A 214 -15.79 28.26 2.52
N ASP A 215 -17.11 28.38 2.51
CA ASP A 215 -18.00 27.29 2.15
C ASP A 215 -17.68 26.73 0.76
N PRO A 216 -17.80 25.41 0.54
CA PRO A 216 -17.67 24.83 -0.78
C PRO A 216 -18.74 25.40 -1.72
N LEU A 217 -18.31 25.94 -2.87
CA LEU A 217 -19.22 26.43 -3.89
C LEU A 217 -20.13 25.30 -4.40
N LYS A 218 -21.44 25.47 -4.24
CA LYS A 218 -22.45 24.62 -4.87
C LYS A 218 -22.66 25.14 -6.29
N ARG A 219 -22.33 24.35 -7.32
CA ARG A 219 -22.69 24.73 -8.69
C ARG A 219 -24.18 24.46 -8.89
N GLN A 220 -24.96 25.51 -9.13
CA GLN A 220 -26.39 25.36 -9.39
C GLN A 220 -26.69 24.84 -10.81
N ASN A 221 -25.85 25.12 -11.83
CA ASN A 221 -26.24 24.96 -13.24
C ASN A 221 -25.12 24.58 -14.25
N GLY A 222 -24.08 23.77 -13.92
CA GLY A 222 -23.11 23.43 -14.97
C GLY A 222 -21.97 22.49 -14.62
N GLY A 223 -22.02 21.28 -15.20
CA GLY A 223 -20.91 20.34 -15.34
C GLY A 223 -20.47 19.68 -14.05
N THR A 224 -21.14 18.59 -13.66
CA THR A 224 -20.65 17.67 -12.64
C THR A 224 -19.65 16.71 -13.26
N ILE A 225 -18.36 16.86 -12.94
CA ILE A 225 -17.34 15.86 -13.30
C ILE A 225 -17.48 14.69 -12.32
N PRO A 226 -17.62 13.44 -12.77
CA PRO A 226 -17.66 12.28 -11.89
C PRO A 226 -16.34 12.19 -11.09
N VAL A 227 -16.45 11.88 -9.80
CA VAL A 227 -15.27 11.60 -8.97
C VAL A 227 -14.81 10.19 -9.31
N LEU A 228 -13.65 10.08 -9.96
CA LEU A 228 -13.10 8.77 -10.32
C LEU A 228 -12.93 7.89 -9.07
N GLY A 229 -13.22 6.60 -9.20
CA GLY A 229 -13.06 5.61 -8.12
C GLY A 229 -14.04 5.71 -6.96
N SER A 230 -15.12 6.48 -7.12
CA SER A 230 -16.23 6.50 -6.18
C SER A 230 -17.20 5.35 -6.41
N ASP A 231 -17.62 4.68 -5.34
CA ASP A 231 -18.75 3.76 -5.34
C ASP A 231 -19.61 3.93 -4.06
N PRO A 232 -20.84 4.49 -4.15
CA PRO A 232 -21.55 4.87 -5.37
C PRO A 232 -20.92 6.06 -6.08
N ARG A 233 -21.24 6.22 -7.38
CA ARG A 233 -20.69 7.27 -8.23
C ARG A 233 -20.99 8.67 -7.67
N LEU A 234 -19.95 9.37 -7.22
CA LEU A 234 -19.99 10.75 -6.74
C LEU A 234 -19.66 11.74 -7.86
N TYR A 235 -19.97 13.00 -7.63
CA TYR A 235 -19.81 14.11 -8.55
C TYR A 235 -19.22 15.34 -7.85
N THR A 236 -18.36 16.05 -8.56
CA THR A 236 -17.75 17.27 -8.03
C THR A 236 -18.78 18.36 -7.72
N ASN A 237 -18.50 19.19 -6.72
CA ASN A 237 -19.33 20.31 -6.23
C ASN A 237 -20.75 19.91 -5.78
N THR A 238 -20.98 18.63 -5.46
CA THR A 238 -22.20 18.12 -4.87
C THR A 238 -21.97 17.83 -3.38
N LEU A 239 -22.96 18.15 -2.55
CA LEU A 239 -22.93 17.84 -1.12
C LEU A 239 -23.43 16.41 -0.90
N TYR A 240 -22.60 15.63 -0.23
CA TYR A 240 -22.89 14.27 0.16
C TYR A 240 -22.91 14.14 1.68
N HIS A 241 -23.67 13.16 2.15
CA HIS A 241 -23.77 12.80 3.56
C HIS A 241 -23.29 11.36 3.75
N ASP A 242 -22.49 11.14 4.79
CA ASP A 242 -22.00 9.83 5.19
C ASP A 242 -21.35 9.03 4.04
N VAL A 243 -20.52 9.71 3.25
CA VAL A 243 -19.79 9.08 2.14
C VAL A 243 -18.33 8.89 2.48
N HIS A 244 -17.74 7.87 1.86
CA HIS A 244 -16.32 7.63 1.93
C HIS A 244 -15.51 8.76 1.29
N LEU A 245 -14.40 9.14 1.92
CA LEU A 245 -13.44 10.06 1.36
C LEU A 245 -12.68 9.38 0.22
N ILE A 246 -12.40 10.15 -0.83
CA ILE A 246 -11.74 9.65 -2.05
C ILE A 246 -10.44 10.41 -2.27
N TYR A 247 -9.39 9.68 -2.62
CA TYR A 247 -8.08 10.23 -2.94
C TYR A 247 -7.48 9.50 -4.14
N ASN A 248 -7.02 10.25 -5.15
CA ASN A 248 -6.41 9.70 -6.37
C ASN A 248 -7.21 8.57 -7.03
N GLY A 249 -8.53 8.69 -7.07
CA GLY A 249 -9.38 7.67 -7.68
C GLY A 249 -9.56 6.40 -6.84
N VAL A 250 -9.31 6.47 -5.53
CA VAL A 250 -9.48 5.34 -4.62
C VAL A 250 -10.33 5.78 -3.44
N GLN A 251 -11.40 5.01 -3.19
CA GLN A 251 -12.23 5.14 -2.01
C GLN A 251 -11.45 4.70 -0.77
N THR A 252 -11.47 5.52 0.28
CA THR A 252 -10.78 5.22 1.54
C THR A 252 -11.79 4.76 2.60
N ARG A 253 -11.30 4.13 3.66
CA ARG A 253 -12.11 3.71 4.81
C ARG A 253 -12.72 4.85 5.64
N HIS A 254 -12.30 6.10 5.40
CA HIS A 254 -12.77 7.24 6.16
C HIS A 254 -14.11 7.71 5.61
N ILE A 255 -15.10 7.90 6.49
CA ILE A 255 -16.44 8.38 6.15
C ILE A 255 -16.60 9.79 6.73
N GLY A 256 -16.97 10.75 5.88
CA GLY A 256 -17.29 12.11 6.31
C GLY A 256 -18.79 12.35 6.36
N SER A 257 -19.30 12.99 7.42
CA SER A 257 -20.73 13.27 7.59
C SER A 257 -21.27 14.28 6.57
N MET A 258 -20.44 15.23 6.14
CA MET A 258 -20.73 16.20 5.09
C MET A 258 -19.50 16.35 4.20
N VAL A 259 -19.61 15.96 2.94
CA VAL A 259 -18.47 15.92 2.01
C VAL A 259 -18.82 16.65 0.72
N VAL A 260 -17.91 17.50 0.24
CA VAL A 260 -17.95 18.07 -1.11
C VAL A 260 -16.61 17.84 -1.79
N HIS A 261 -16.60 17.15 -2.93
CA HIS A 261 -15.40 17.03 -3.75
C HIS A 261 -15.25 18.25 -4.65
N LYS A 262 -14.29 19.14 -4.36
CA LYS A 262 -14.05 20.34 -5.18
C LYS A 262 -13.05 19.99 -6.27
N GLY A 263 -13.42 20.16 -7.54
CA GLY A 263 -12.45 20.18 -8.62
C GLY A 263 -11.59 21.44 -8.47
N LEU A 264 -10.38 21.32 -7.91
CA LEU A 264 -9.43 22.43 -7.94
C LEU A 264 -8.87 22.51 -9.36
N ILE A 265 -9.01 23.68 -9.98
CA ILE A 265 -8.33 24.00 -11.25
C ILE A 265 -6.83 23.71 -11.01
N ASN A 266 -6.24 22.84 -11.84
CA ASN A 266 -4.84 22.38 -11.77
C ASN A 266 -4.48 21.29 -10.74
N THR A 267 -5.44 20.63 -10.08
CA THR A 267 -5.17 19.34 -9.45
C THR A 267 -5.93 18.24 -10.18
N THR A 268 -5.27 17.14 -10.52
CA THR A 268 -5.91 16.00 -11.21
C THR A 268 -7.04 15.35 -10.39
N TYR A 269 -7.11 15.60 -9.08
CA TYR A 269 -8.17 15.06 -8.21
C TYR A 269 -8.65 16.10 -7.20
N GLY A 270 -9.97 16.19 -7.03
CA GLY A 270 -10.58 17.12 -6.10
C GLY A 270 -10.44 16.67 -4.65
N ALA A 271 -9.59 17.35 -3.88
CA ALA A 271 -9.47 17.13 -2.45
C ALA A 271 -10.86 17.28 -1.79
N PRO A 272 -11.28 16.33 -0.94
CA PRO A 272 -12.57 16.44 -0.27
C PRO A 272 -12.56 17.64 0.67
N ARG A 273 -13.64 18.42 0.66
CA ARG A 273 -13.97 19.34 1.74
C ARG A 273 -14.93 18.63 2.68
N VAL A 274 -14.62 18.61 3.97
CA VAL A 274 -15.34 17.83 4.97
C VAL A 274 -15.77 18.75 6.11
N LYS A 275 -16.98 18.53 6.64
CA LYS A 275 -17.51 19.16 7.85
C LYS A 275 -18.24 18.13 8.69
N GLY A 276 -18.36 18.38 9.99
CA GLY A 276 -19.00 17.48 10.95
C GLY A 276 -18.08 16.33 11.35
N GLU A 277 -18.62 15.12 11.46
CA GLU A 277 -17.85 13.96 11.92
C GLU A 277 -17.05 13.32 10.78
N VAL A 278 -15.83 12.89 11.10
CA VAL A 278 -15.02 11.98 10.29
C VAL A 278 -14.79 10.71 11.09
N ARG A 279 -15.15 9.57 10.49
CA ARG A 279 -15.12 8.25 11.13
C ARG A 279 -14.23 7.31 10.33
N ALA A 280 -13.47 6.48 11.03
CA ALA A 280 -12.78 5.33 10.47
C ALA A 280 -12.90 4.15 11.47
N PRO A 281 -12.91 2.88 11.01
CA PRO A 281 -13.17 1.73 11.88
C PRO A 281 -12.22 1.57 13.08
N ASP A 282 -11.00 2.10 12.96
CA ASP A 282 -9.88 1.93 13.89
C ASP A 282 -9.37 3.26 14.45
N HIS A 283 -10.17 4.33 14.36
CA HIS A 283 -9.82 5.62 14.93
C HIS A 283 -10.99 6.23 15.71
N PRO A 284 -10.71 6.98 16.79
CA PRO A 284 -11.73 7.79 17.45
C PRO A 284 -12.37 8.76 16.46
N THR A 285 -13.68 9.01 16.60
CA THR A 285 -14.39 9.96 15.73
C THR A 285 -13.82 11.37 15.88
N LEU A 286 -13.53 12.02 14.76
CA LEU A 286 -12.99 13.37 14.71
C LEU A 286 -14.10 14.36 14.35
N THR A 287 -14.31 15.39 15.17
CA THR A 287 -15.32 16.43 14.92
C THR A 287 -14.70 17.69 14.30
N LEU A 288 -15.29 18.14 13.19
CA LEU A 288 -14.89 19.30 12.40
C LEU A 288 -16.01 20.36 12.42
N ASP A 289 -15.87 21.38 13.27
CA ASP A 289 -16.91 22.42 13.47
C ASP A 289 -17.11 23.33 12.26
N SER A 290 -16.08 23.45 11.41
CA SER A 290 -16.06 24.22 10.17
C SER A 290 -15.66 23.34 8.99
N TRP A 291 -15.69 23.92 7.77
CA TRP A 291 -15.19 23.21 6.61
C TRP A 291 -13.68 23.04 6.67
N HIS A 292 -13.21 21.84 6.35
CA HIS A 292 -11.80 21.54 6.25
C HIS A 292 -11.48 20.95 4.88
N ILE A 293 -10.31 21.25 4.33
CA ILE A 293 -9.76 20.51 3.19
C ILE A 293 -9.07 19.25 3.74
N GLY A 294 -9.52 18.09 3.31
CA GLY A 294 -8.87 16.81 3.55
C GLY A 294 -7.65 16.64 2.66
N VAL A 295 -6.49 16.41 3.26
CA VAL A 295 -5.22 16.15 2.59
C VAL A 295 -4.69 14.82 3.09
N ARG A 296 -4.54 13.85 2.18
CA ARG A 296 -3.94 12.56 2.52
C ARG A 296 -2.43 12.70 2.72
N ARG A 297 -1.91 11.99 3.71
CA ARG A 297 -0.48 11.76 3.97
C ARG A 297 0.22 11.28 2.70
N ARG A 298 1.50 11.62 2.54
CA ARG A 298 2.29 11.06 1.44
C ARG A 298 2.52 9.56 1.66
N SER A 299 2.37 8.78 0.62
CA SER A 299 2.82 7.38 0.57
C SER A 299 3.84 7.21 -0.57
N GLY A 300 4.76 6.26 -0.40
CA GLY A 300 5.69 5.91 -1.47
C GLY A 300 4.94 5.28 -2.64
N SER A 301 5.41 5.51 -3.88
CA SER A 301 4.87 4.85 -5.07
C SER A 301 5.03 3.31 -4.96
N GLY A 302 3.93 2.63 -4.64
CA GLY A 302 3.89 1.17 -4.51
C GLY A 302 3.37 0.63 -3.18
N SER A 303 2.91 1.46 -2.23
CA SER A 303 1.89 0.96 -1.30
C SER A 303 0.56 0.97 -2.03
N SER A 304 0.29 -0.09 -2.80
CA SER A 304 -1.10 -0.47 -2.99
C SER A 304 -1.63 -0.70 -1.58
N ASP A 305 -2.53 0.17 -1.11
CA ASP A 305 -3.20 0.01 0.17
C ASP A 305 -4.11 -1.23 0.10
N GLU A 306 -3.53 -2.43 -0.01
CA GLU A 306 -4.26 -3.70 -0.02
C GLU A 306 -5.04 -3.89 1.28
N SER A 307 -4.71 -3.16 2.35
CA SER A 307 -5.51 -3.08 3.58
C SER A 307 -6.87 -2.40 3.38
N SER A 308 -7.06 -1.62 2.31
CA SER A 308 -8.38 -1.06 1.96
C SER A 308 -9.27 -2.04 1.18
N GLN A 309 -8.76 -3.22 0.83
CA GLN A 309 -9.52 -4.28 0.15
C GLN A 309 -9.81 -5.51 1.04
N GLN A 310 -9.47 -5.49 2.33
CA GLN A 310 -9.84 -6.58 3.24
C GLN A 310 -11.31 -6.43 3.68
N GLY A 311 -12.18 -7.22 3.07
CA GLY A 311 -13.42 -7.73 3.69
C GLY A 311 -14.61 -6.77 3.73
N VAL A 312 -15.32 -6.66 2.61
CA VAL A 312 -16.79 -6.65 2.67
C VAL A 312 -17.19 -8.10 2.41
N ASP A 313 -17.32 -8.89 3.47
CA ASP A 313 -18.05 -10.17 3.44
C ASP A 313 -19.54 -9.90 3.73
#